data_AF-A0A5X8K0H1-F1
#
_entry.id   AF-A0A5X8K0H1-F1
#
_cell.length_a   1.000
_cell.length_b   1.000
_cell.length_c   1.000
_cell.angle_alpha   90.00
_cell.angle_beta   90.00
_cell.angle_gamma   90.00
#
_symmetry.space_group_name_H-M   'P 1'
#
loop_
_entity.id
_entity.type
_entity.pdbx_description
1 polymer ?
#
loop_
_entity_poly.entity_id
_entity_poly.type
_entity_poly.pdbx_seq_one_letter_code
_entity_poly.pdbx_strand_id
1 'polypeptide(L)'
;MSNKAQVIFTFEQQSHTTTPAQGGVNVMDLVVARVEMSEMNEEVQAGPHDVCAVILKKKAPMIMQLIATELETGAKALGLDMTVCNVGQKNKPTSMH
;
A
#
# COMPACT_ATOMS: atom_id res chain seq x y z
N MET A 1 3.26 -28.66 12.25
CA MET A 1 2.94 -27.90 11.03
C MET A 1 2.33 -26.58 11.45
N SER A 2 2.80 -25.45 10.92
CA SER A 2 2.17 -24.15 11.15
C SER A 2 0.86 -24.10 10.37
N ASN A 3 -0.26 -23.79 11.05
CA ASN A 3 -1.58 -23.62 10.44
C ASN A 3 -1.87 -22.13 10.13
N LYS A 4 -0.82 -21.36 9.88
CA LYS A 4 -0.87 -19.91 9.79
C LYS A 4 -0.18 -19.46 8.51
N ALA A 5 -0.92 -18.71 7.70
CA ALA A 5 -0.37 -17.90 6.61
C ALA A 5 -0.39 -16.43 7.05
N GLN A 6 0.62 -15.66 6.64
CA GLN A 6 0.74 -14.25 7.00
C GLN A 6 0.99 -13.41 5.76
N VAL A 7 0.24 -12.32 5.63
CA VAL A 7 0.48 -11.26 4.65
C VAL A 7 0.90 -10.02 5.43
N ILE A 8 2.08 -9.51 5.13
CA ILE A 8 2.69 -8.40 5.82
C ILE A 8 2.65 -7.20 4.89
N PHE A 9 2.06 -6.11 5.37
CA PHE A 9 2.05 -4.80 4.71
C PHE A 9 3.03 -3.89 5.45
N THR A 10 4.09 -3.47 4.77
CA THR A 10 5.11 -2.58 5.32
C THR A 10 5.01 -1.23 4.62
N PHE A 11 4.87 -0.16 5.41
CA PHE A 11 4.83 1.21 4.89
C PHE A 11 6.11 1.93 5.27
N GLU A 12 6.86 2.38 4.28
CA GLU A 12 8.15 3.06 4.46
C GLU A 12 8.06 4.47 3.88
N GLN A 13 8.30 5.49 4.71
CA GLN A 13 8.45 6.86 4.24
C GLN A 13 9.81 6.99 3.53
N GLN A 14 9.78 7.25 2.23
CA GLN A 14 10.98 7.43 1.41
C GLN A 14 11.43 8.88 1.34
N SER A 15 10.51 9.83 1.43
CA SER A 15 10.86 11.24 1.48
C SER A 15 9.85 12.03 2.28
N HIS A 16 10.34 13.11 2.89
CA HIS A 16 9.58 14.12 3.60
C HIS A 16 10.01 15.49 3.08
N THR A 17 9.06 16.31 2.68
CA THR A 17 9.35 17.70 2.29
C THR A 17 8.34 18.63 2.93
N THR A 18 8.83 19.75 3.41
CA THR A 18 8.02 20.84 3.96
C THR A 18 8.33 22.11 3.21
N THR A 19 7.31 22.87 2.84
CA THR A 19 7.47 24.14 2.13
C THR A 19 6.55 25.17 2.77
N PRO A 20 7.08 26.35 3.15
CA PRO A 20 6.24 27.43 3.67
C PRO A 20 5.16 27.83 2.65
N ALA A 21 3.94 28.04 3.14
CA ALA A 21 2.82 28.55 2.34
C ALA A 21 2.18 29.75 3.06
N GLN A 22 1.44 30.60 2.34
CA GLN A 22 0.72 31.71 2.98
C GLN A 22 -0.31 31.14 3.97
N GLY A 23 -0.09 31.37 5.26
CA GLY A 23 -0.97 30.88 6.33
C GLY A 23 -0.70 29.46 6.82
N GLY A 24 0.42 28.82 6.46
CA GLY A 24 0.75 27.48 6.95
C GLY A 24 2.00 26.85 6.35
N VAL A 25 2.03 25.52 6.36
CA VAL A 25 3.12 24.71 5.79
C VAL A 25 2.49 23.64 4.91
N ASN A 26 2.98 23.52 3.68
CA ASN A 26 2.67 22.37 2.83
C ASN A 26 3.64 21.24 3.17
N VAL A 27 3.09 20.06 3.44
CA VAL A 27 3.85 18.84 3.73
C VAL A 27 3.60 17.85 2.61
N MET A 28 4.66 17.25 2.06
CA MET A 28 4.56 16.17 1.09
C MET A 28 5.43 15.00 1.52
N ASP A 29 4.78 13.86 1.72
CA ASP A 29 5.38 12.59 2.07
C ASP A 29 5.26 11.59 0.93
N LEU A 30 6.37 10.96 0.58
CA LEU A 30 6.37 9.79 -0.31
C LEU A 30 6.45 8.54 0.56
N VAL A 31 5.42 7.72 0.53
CA VAL A 31 5.36 6.45 1.26
C VAL A 31 5.30 5.31 0.25
N VAL A 32 6.15 4.31 0.44
CA VAL A 32 6.12 3.06 -0.32
C VAL A 32 5.53 1.96 0.54
N ALA A 33 4.51 1.29 0.00
CA ALA A 33 3.93 0.11 0.60
C ALA A 33 4.51 -1.15 -0.06
N ARG A 34 5.11 -2.04 0.74
CA ARG A 34 5.56 -3.36 0.33
C ARG A 34 4.63 -4.41 0.89
N VAL A 35 4.34 -5.45 0.09
CA VAL A 35 3.44 -6.52 0.49
C VAL A 35 4.11 -7.87 0.27
N GLU A 36 4.35 -8.55 1.37
CA GLU A 36 5.06 -9.82 1.41
C GLU A 36 4.15 -10.89 2.02
N MET A 37 4.41 -12.13 1.64
CA MET A 37 3.80 -13.29 2.28
C MET A 37 4.93 -14.03 2.96
N SER A 38 4.78 -14.32 4.27
CA SER A 38 5.78 -15.08 5.00
C SER A 38 5.90 -16.49 4.40
N GLU A 39 7.13 -17.02 4.36
CA GLU A 39 7.56 -18.21 3.61
C GLU A 39 6.47 -19.30 3.50
N MET A 40 5.89 -19.41 2.31
CA MET A 40 5.07 -20.54 1.93
C MET A 40 6.03 -21.56 1.32
N ASN A 41 6.21 -22.72 1.97
CA ASN A 41 6.91 -23.81 1.32
C ASN A 41 6.05 -24.27 0.13
N GLU A 42 6.44 -23.89 -1.08
CA GLU A 42 5.67 -24.18 -2.32
C GLU A 42 5.43 -25.69 -2.52
N GLU A 43 6.28 -26.53 -1.92
CA GLU A 43 6.19 -28.00 -1.97
C GLU A 43 5.19 -28.59 -0.96
N VAL A 44 4.69 -27.81 0.00
CA VAL A 44 3.86 -28.30 1.11
C VAL A 44 2.66 -27.35 1.33
N GLN A 45 1.53 -27.73 0.74
CA GLN A 45 0.15 -27.33 1.08
C GLN A 45 -0.45 -26.10 0.36
N ALA A 46 -1.68 -26.32 -0.14
CA ALA A 46 -2.67 -25.29 -0.44
C ALA A 46 -3.85 -25.45 0.54
N GLY A 47 -3.63 -25.11 1.82
CA GLY A 47 -4.71 -25.07 2.81
C GLY A 47 -5.59 -23.82 2.62
N PRO A 48 -6.79 -23.79 3.21
CA PRO A 48 -7.68 -22.61 3.11
C PRO A 48 -7.03 -21.30 3.57
N HIS A 49 -6.11 -21.35 4.54
CA HIS A 49 -5.37 -20.19 5.03
C HIS A 49 -4.37 -19.64 4.01
N ASP A 50 -3.67 -20.51 3.28
CA ASP A 50 -2.74 -20.14 2.21
C ASP A 50 -3.48 -19.48 1.05
N VAL A 51 -4.63 -20.05 0.65
CA VAL A 51 -5.49 -19.47 -0.38
C VAL A 51 -5.96 -18.07 0.01
N CYS A 52 -6.39 -17.88 1.26
CA CYS A 52 -6.77 -16.55 1.77
C CYS A 52 -5.60 -15.56 1.72
N ALA A 53 -4.40 -15.95 2.12
CA ALA A 53 -3.22 -15.08 2.09
C ALA A 53 -2.82 -14.69 0.65
N VAL A 54 -2.86 -15.63 -0.29
CA VAL A 54 -2.63 -15.35 -1.72
C VAL A 54 -3.67 -14.35 -2.27
N ILE A 55 -4.95 -14.52 -1.92
CA ILE A 55 -6.01 -13.59 -2.31
C ILE A 55 -5.74 -12.19 -1.75
N LEU A 56 -5.39 -12.08 -0.46
CA LEU A 56 -5.08 -10.80 0.19
C LEU A 56 -3.88 -10.10 -0.47
N LYS A 57 -2.79 -10.83 -0.73
CA LYS A 57 -1.62 -10.29 -1.45
C LYS A 57 -2.00 -9.81 -2.84
N LYS A 58 -2.80 -10.58 -3.59
CA LYS A 58 -3.29 -10.19 -4.93
C LYS A 58 -4.20 -8.94 -4.88
N LYS A 59 -4.94 -8.76 -3.79
CA LYS A 59 -5.84 -7.62 -3.57
C LYS A 59 -5.16 -6.42 -2.91
N ALA A 60 -3.88 -6.51 -2.60
CA ALA A 60 -3.11 -5.44 -1.97
C ALA A 60 -3.29 -4.06 -2.65
N PRO A 61 -3.25 -3.90 -3.99
CA PRO A 61 -3.43 -2.59 -4.59
C PRO A 61 -4.80 -1.95 -4.28
N MET A 62 -5.86 -2.76 -4.24
CA MET A 62 -7.20 -2.28 -3.87
C MET A 62 -7.28 -1.91 -2.39
N ILE A 63 -6.64 -2.71 -1.52
CA ILE A 63 -6.57 -2.42 -0.08
C ILE A 63 -5.81 -1.10 0.15
N MET A 64 -4.73 -0.85 -0.58
CA MET A 64 -3.99 0.41 -0.52
C MET A 64 -4.82 1.60 -0.98
N GLN A 65 -5.57 1.44 -2.07
CA GLN A 65 -6.50 2.47 -2.53
C GLN A 65 -7.56 2.80 -1.47
N LEU A 66 -8.11 1.77 -0.81
CA LEU A 66 -9.07 1.97 0.28
C LEU A 66 -8.44 2.77 1.43
N ILE A 67 -7.24 2.39 1.87
CA ILE A 67 -6.51 3.09 2.94
C ILE A 67 -6.25 4.55 2.55
N ALA A 68 -5.85 4.81 1.31
CA ALA A 68 -5.63 6.17 0.82
C ALA A 68 -6.92 7.02 0.87
N THR A 69 -8.06 6.46 0.44
CA THR A 69 -9.35 7.16 0.48
C THR A 69 -9.81 7.44 1.91
N GLU A 70 -9.65 6.48 2.83
CA GLU A 70 -9.97 6.67 4.24
C GLU A 70 -9.08 7.75 4.87
N LEU A 71 -7.79 7.77 4.52
CA LEU A 71 -6.85 8.79 4.99
C LEU A 71 -7.24 10.20 4.53
N GLU A 72 -7.55 10.38 3.24
CA GLU A 72 -8.04 11.66 2.72
C GLU A 72 -9.35 12.11 3.40
N THR A 73 -10.27 11.16 3.59
CA THR A 73 -11.56 11.43 4.22
C THR A 73 -11.39 11.85 5.68
N GLY A 74 -10.53 11.15 6.43
CA GLY A 74 -10.19 11.48 7.80
C GLY A 74 -9.50 12.85 7.93
N ALA A 75 -8.56 13.17 7.03
CA ALA A 75 -7.90 14.47 7.01
C ALA A 75 -8.90 15.62 6.79
N LYS A 76 -9.82 15.47 5.82
CA LYS A 76 -10.89 16.44 5.55
C LYS A 76 -11.80 16.64 6.76
N ALA A 77 -12.15 15.57 7.47
CA ALA A 77 -12.96 15.65 8.69
C ALA A 77 -12.27 16.44 9.82
N LEU A 78 -10.94 16.50 9.82
CA LEU A 78 -10.14 17.30 10.75
C LEU A 78 -9.86 18.73 10.25
N GLY A 79 -10.43 19.13 9.11
CA GLY A 79 -10.22 20.45 8.51
C GLY A 79 -8.85 20.60 7.81
N LEU A 80 -8.16 19.49 7.52
CA LEU A 80 -6.91 19.48 6.77
C LEU A 80 -7.20 19.34 5.28
N ASP A 81 -6.47 20.08 4.46
CA ASP A 81 -6.43 19.86 3.02
C ASP A 81 -5.35 18.82 2.70
N MET A 82 -5.77 17.61 2.32
CA MET A 82 -4.90 16.50 2.01
C MET A 82 -5.33 15.86 0.69
N THR A 83 -4.35 15.57 -0.16
CA THR A 83 -4.50 14.79 -1.38
C THR A 83 -3.50 13.65 -1.36
N VAL A 84 -3.95 12.44 -1.65
CA VAL A 84 -3.14 11.23 -1.74
C VAL A 84 -3.05 10.81 -3.20
N CYS A 85 -1.83 10.85 -3.75
CA CYS A 85 -1.56 10.45 -5.12
C CYS A 85 -0.95 9.04 -5.15
N ASN A 86 -1.62 8.09 -5.82
CA ASN A 86 -1.04 6.77 -6.06
C ASN A 86 -0.04 6.81 -7.21
N VAL A 87 1.25 6.69 -6.88
CA VAL A 87 2.36 6.71 -7.86
C VAL A 87 2.59 5.34 -8.54
N GLY A 88 1.76 4.35 -8.20
CA GLY A 88 1.91 2.93 -8.56
C GLY A 88 0.98 2.43 -9.65
N GLN A 89 1.10 2.93 -10.88
CA GLN A 89 0.86 2.19 -12.15
C GLN A 89 1.70 2.86 -13.25
N LYS A 90 3.03 2.65 -13.25
CA LYS A 90 3.80 2.90 -14.48
C LYS A 90 3.42 1.81 -15.48
N ASN A 91 2.81 2.25 -16.58
CA ASN A 91 2.60 1.48 -17.80
C ASN A 91 3.81 0.57 -18.07
N LYS A 92 3.56 -0.74 -18.18
CA LYS A 92 4.51 -1.67 -18.82
C LYS A 92 4.82 -1.06 -20.20
N PRO A 93 6.10 -0.85 -20.59
CA PRO A 93 6.39 -0.54 -21.97
C PRO A 93 5.89 -1.75 -22.77
N THR A 94 4.91 -1.53 -23.64
CA THR A 94 4.57 -2.51 -24.66
C THR A 94 5.79 -2.61 -25.56
N SER A 95 6.67 -3.56 -25.26
CA SER A 95 7.75 -3.94 -26.16
C SER A 95 7.08 -4.58 -27.37
N MET A 96 6.84 -3.78 -28.41
CA MET A 96 6.68 -4.31 -29.76
C MET A 96 8.07 -4.66 -30.26
N HIS A 97 8.35 -5.96 -30.35
CA HIS A 97 9.23 -6.52 -31.38
C HIS A 97 8.86 -7.98 -31.62
#